data_AF-A0A9P9Y4X6-F1
#
_entry.id   AF-A0A9P9Y4X6-F1
#
_cell.length_a   1.000
_cell.length_b   1.000
_cell.length_c   1.000
_cell.angle_alpha   90.00
_cell.angle_beta   90.00
_cell.angle_gamma   90.00
#
_symmetry.space_group_name_H-M   'P 1'
#
loop_
_entity.id
_entity.type
_entity.pdbx_description
1 polymer ?
#
loop_
_entity_poly.entity_id
_entity_poly.type
_entity_poly.pdbx_seq_one_letter_code
_entity_poly.pdbx_strand_id
1 'polypeptide(L)'
;MYKELESKDPRLYKNNGILNMLGRNRDVKWGPERWQDWQVGVPRLQHAKDRGSEGTEAGLVDVVITCEERCWDAVIDDLLNRGSPLNRPVHVINVDIKDNHEEAAVGGQGILDLATSLNKAAQEERDAIGASAFDAAGAASRSGFDERVPEILGEWQERWPNLPAVWTLAWF
;
A
#
# COMPACT_ATOMS: atom_id res chain seq x y z
N MET A 1 11.85 -20.75 -1.69
CA MET A 1 10.52 -20.92 -2.32
C MET A 1 10.58 -21.32 -3.79
N TYR A 2 10.97 -20.47 -4.75
CA TYR A 2 10.94 -20.85 -6.19
C TYR A 2 11.65 -22.18 -6.50
N LYS A 3 12.96 -22.27 -6.23
CA LYS A 3 13.76 -23.47 -6.49
C LYS A 3 13.25 -24.71 -5.73
N GLU A 4 12.68 -24.49 -4.55
CA GLU A 4 12.14 -25.56 -3.71
C GLU A 4 10.88 -26.16 -4.35
N LEU A 5 9.92 -25.33 -4.78
CA LEU A 5 8.71 -25.80 -5.46
C LEU A 5 9.04 -26.42 -6.82
N GLU A 6 9.95 -25.79 -7.58
CA GLU A 6 10.46 -26.33 -8.84
C GLU A 6 11.06 -27.73 -8.66
N SER A 7 11.80 -27.97 -7.58
CA SER A 7 12.38 -29.29 -7.29
C SER A 7 11.35 -30.33 -6.85
N LYS A 8 10.22 -29.92 -6.26
CA LYS A 8 9.18 -30.81 -5.76
C LYS A 8 8.28 -31.34 -6.88
N ASP A 9 7.69 -30.43 -7.66
CA ASP A 9 6.88 -30.80 -8.84
C ASP A 9 6.76 -29.62 -9.82
N PRO A 10 7.68 -29.52 -10.79
CA PRO A 10 7.71 -28.36 -11.70
C PRO A 10 6.47 -28.30 -12.59
N ARG A 11 5.84 -29.43 -12.91
CA ARG A 11 4.65 -29.48 -13.77
C ARG A 11 3.43 -28.95 -13.02
N LEU A 12 3.23 -29.39 -11.77
CA LEU A 12 2.14 -28.90 -10.92
C LEU A 12 2.22 -27.39 -10.70
N TYR A 13 3.38 -26.90 -10.24
CA TYR A 13 3.54 -25.50 -9.85
C TYR A 13 3.66 -24.52 -11.02
N LYS A 14 3.96 -25.03 -12.23
CA LYS A 14 3.83 -24.23 -13.47
C LYS A 14 2.37 -24.14 -13.90
N ASN A 15 1.63 -25.24 -13.85
CA ASN A 15 0.24 -25.30 -14.31
C ASN A 15 -0.73 -24.51 -13.41
N ASN A 16 -0.49 -24.45 -12.10
CA ASN A 16 -1.29 -23.62 -11.20
C ASN A 16 -0.81 -22.15 -11.11
N GLY A 17 0.21 -21.78 -11.90
CA GLY A 17 0.73 -20.42 -12.00
C GLY A 17 1.65 -19.95 -10.86
N ILE A 18 1.91 -20.77 -9.83
CA ILE A 18 2.74 -20.36 -8.67
C ILE A 18 4.17 -20.04 -9.10
N LEU A 19 4.80 -20.85 -9.96
CA LEU A 19 6.16 -20.55 -10.43
C LEU A 19 6.21 -19.25 -11.23
N ASN A 20 5.19 -18.97 -12.05
CA ASN A 20 5.12 -17.71 -12.81
C ASN A 20 4.97 -16.51 -11.85
N MET A 21 4.11 -16.63 -10.83
CA MET A 21 3.92 -15.62 -9.79
C MET A 21 5.22 -15.37 -9.01
N LEU A 22 5.89 -16.43 -8.55
CA LEU A 22 7.15 -16.30 -7.82
C LEU A 22 8.28 -15.75 -8.69
N GLY A 23 8.30 -16.05 -9.98
CA GLY A 23 9.20 -15.43 -10.95
C GLY A 23 8.99 -13.92 -10.99
N ARG A 24 7.75 -13.49 -11.24
CA ARG A 24 7.36 -12.06 -11.23
C ARG A 24 7.73 -11.35 -9.93
N ASN A 25 7.43 -11.95 -8.77
CA ASN A 25 7.67 -11.31 -7.47
C ASN A 25 9.17 -11.06 -7.22
N ARG A 26 10.05 -11.95 -7.69
CA ARG A 26 11.51 -11.78 -7.58
C ARG A 26 12.07 -10.61 -8.40
N ASP A 27 11.37 -10.22 -9.46
CA ASP A 27 11.73 -9.04 -10.27
C ASP A 27 11.20 -7.73 -9.67
N VAL A 28 10.36 -7.82 -8.63
CA VAL A 28 9.79 -6.68 -7.91
C VAL A 28 10.58 -6.35 -6.65
N LYS A 29 10.89 -7.37 -5.84
CA LYS A 29 11.62 -7.19 -4.58
C LYS A 29 12.38 -8.44 -4.12
N TRP A 30 13.31 -8.26 -3.19
CA TRP A 30 14.12 -9.36 -2.61
C TRP A 30 13.26 -10.50 -2.06
N GLY A 31 12.19 -10.18 -1.33
CA GLY A 31 11.32 -11.18 -0.70
C GLY A 31 10.11 -10.57 0.02
N PRO A 32 9.20 -11.42 0.53
CA PRO A 32 8.05 -10.96 1.28
C PRO A 32 8.49 -10.31 2.60
N GLU A 33 7.70 -9.34 3.05
CA GLU A 33 7.94 -8.59 4.28
C GLU A 33 6.65 -8.55 5.06
N ARG A 34 6.76 -8.59 6.38
CA ARG A 34 5.62 -8.59 7.28
C ARG A 34 5.39 -7.18 7.80
N TRP A 35 4.13 -6.74 7.77
CA TRP A 35 3.72 -5.43 8.27
C TRP A 35 4.17 -5.16 9.71
N GLN A 36 3.94 -6.12 10.62
CA GLN A 36 4.25 -5.98 12.04
C GLN A 36 5.75 -5.84 12.34
N ASP A 37 6.62 -6.30 11.44
CA ASP A 37 8.07 -6.22 11.62
C ASP A 37 8.63 -4.86 11.19
N TRP A 38 7.86 -4.08 10.41
CA TRP A 38 8.26 -2.73 10.01
C TRP A 38 8.12 -1.75 11.18
N GLN A 39 9.16 -0.98 11.43
CA GLN A 39 9.16 0.09 12.42
C GLN A 39 8.80 1.41 11.74
N VAL A 40 7.67 1.99 12.16
CA VAL A 40 7.19 3.28 11.68
C VAL A 40 8.23 4.36 11.97
N GLY A 41 8.50 5.22 10.99
CA GLY A 41 9.55 6.24 11.04
C GLY A 41 10.95 5.72 10.72
N VAL A 42 11.14 4.41 10.53
CA VAL A 42 12.43 3.83 10.14
C VAL A 42 12.50 3.66 8.62
N PRO A 43 13.47 4.30 7.94
CA PRO A 43 13.62 4.22 6.49
C PRO A 43 13.87 2.79 5.98
N ARG A 44 13.30 2.45 4.83
CA ARG A 44 13.43 1.11 4.22
C ARG A 44 14.55 1.05 3.17
N LEU A 45 15.80 1.28 3.61
CA LEU A 45 16.95 1.46 2.69
C LEU A 45 17.72 0.19 2.33
N GLN A 46 17.44 -0.96 2.97
CA GLN A 46 18.24 -2.18 2.80
C GLN A 46 18.14 -2.81 1.40
N HIS A 47 17.07 -2.51 0.66
CA HIS A 47 16.80 -3.05 -0.67
C HIS A 47 16.50 -1.93 -1.68
N ALA A 48 17.43 -0.99 -1.84
CA ALA A 48 17.31 0.16 -2.76
C ALA A 48 17.13 -0.19 -4.26
N LYS A 49 17.14 -1.48 -4.64
CA LYS A 49 16.83 -1.95 -6.00
C LYS A 49 15.39 -2.43 -6.15
N ASP A 50 14.65 -2.55 -5.06
CA ASP A 50 13.25 -2.93 -5.08
C ASP A 50 12.44 -1.80 -5.72
N ARG A 51 11.44 -2.16 -6.54
CA ARG A 51 10.65 -1.18 -7.32
C ARG A 51 9.88 -0.17 -6.46
N GLY A 52 9.68 -0.45 -5.17
CA GLY A 52 8.99 0.42 -4.22
C GLY A 52 9.92 1.04 -3.17
N SER A 53 11.23 1.13 -3.44
CA SER A 53 12.19 1.73 -2.50
C SER A 53 12.18 3.26 -2.52
N GLU A 54 12.00 3.87 -3.69
CA GLU A 54 11.86 5.31 -3.85
C GLU A 54 10.64 5.83 -3.08
N GLY A 55 10.82 6.90 -2.31
CA GLY A 55 9.78 7.49 -1.46
C GLY A 55 9.66 6.87 -0.06
N THR A 56 10.49 5.87 0.27
CA THR A 56 10.50 5.23 1.61
C THR A 56 11.60 5.76 2.54
N GLU A 57 12.33 6.78 2.10
CA GLU A 57 13.49 7.36 2.80
C GLU A 57 13.08 8.05 4.11
N ALA A 58 11.84 8.51 4.21
CA ALA A 58 11.28 9.08 5.43
C ALA A 58 10.83 8.02 6.45
N GLY A 59 10.73 6.75 6.03
CA GLY A 59 10.17 5.68 6.88
C GLY A 59 8.70 5.89 7.23
N LEU A 60 7.98 6.71 6.46
CA LEU A 60 6.57 7.01 6.65
C LEU A 60 5.83 6.85 5.32
N VAL A 61 4.56 6.51 5.41
CA VAL A 61 3.65 6.45 4.26
C VAL A 61 2.44 7.33 4.53
N ASP A 62 1.80 7.82 3.48
CA ASP A 62 0.61 8.65 3.64
C ASP A 62 -0.68 7.82 3.60
N VAL A 63 -0.62 6.65 2.96
CA VAL A 63 -1.73 5.74 2.71
C VAL A 63 -1.25 4.29 2.84
N VAL A 64 -2.07 3.44 3.47
CA VAL A 64 -1.92 1.98 3.54
C VAL A 64 -3.11 1.35 2.83
N ILE A 65 -2.85 0.44 1.90
CA ILE A 65 -3.90 -0.28 1.17
C ILE A 65 -3.87 -1.75 1.55
N THR A 66 -5.00 -2.30 1.98
CA THR A 66 -5.20 -3.73 2.26
C THR A 66 -6.12 -4.35 1.22
N CYS A 67 -6.00 -5.67 1.01
CA CYS A 67 -6.72 -6.38 -0.06
C CYS A 67 -7.84 -7.31 0.45
N GLU A 68 -8.05 -7.39 1.76
CA GLU A 68 -9.09 -8.19 2.41
C GLU A 68 -9.31 -7.68 3.85
N GLU A 69 -10.52 -7.87 4.37
CA GLU A 69 -10.93 -7.40 5.70
C GLU A 69 -10.04 -7.95 6.83
N ARG A 70 -9.55 -9.20 6.71
CA ARG A 70 -8.64 -9.76 7.72
C ARG A 70 -7.28 -9.05 7.77
N CYS A 71 -6.78 -8.59 6.62
CA CYS A 71 -5.55 -7.80 6.55
C CYS A 71 -5.79 -6.39 7.08
N TRP A 72 -6.96 -5.81 6.80
CA TRP A 72 -7.39 -4.54 7.37
C TRP A 72 -7.38 -4.58 8.90
N ASP A 73 -8.08 -5.55 9.50
CA ASP A 73 -8.15 -5.69 10.96
C ASP A 73 -6.75 -5.83 11.57
N ALA A 74 -5.90 -6.66 10.96
CA ALA A 74 -4.53 -6.86 11.43
C ALA A 74 -3.67 -5.59 11.34
N VAL A 75 -3.90 -4.71 10.37
CA VAL A 75 -3.23 -3.41 10.26
C VAL A 75 -3.76 -2.44 11.31
N ILE A 76 -5.08 -2.33 11.45
CA ILE A 76 -5.71 -1.42 12.42
C ILE A 76 -5.32 -1.79 13.85
N ASP A 77 -5.42 -3.06 14.22
CA ASP A 77 -5.04 -3.54 15.55
C ASP A 77 -3.56 -3.27 15.84
N ASP A 78 -2.69 -3.49 14.86
CA ASP A 78 -1.26 -3.23 15.02
C ASP A 78 -0.96 -1.74 15.17
N LEU A 79 -1.62 -0.86 14.41
CA LEU A 79 -1.49 0.59 14.57
C LEU A 79 -1.99 1.07 15.94
N LEU A 80 -3.13 0.56 16.41
CA LEU A 80 -3.65 0.85 17.74
C LEU A 80 -2.69 0.39 18.85
N ASN A 81 -2.12 -0.81 18.72
CA ASN A 81 -1.18 -1.37 19.69
C ASN A 81 0.17 -0.63 19.73
N ARG A 82 0.57 0.04 18.64
CA ARG A 82 1.77 0.88 18.59
C ARG A 82 1.62 2.17 19.39
N GLY A 83 0.39 2.63 19.68
CA GLY A 83 0.12 3.79 20.53
C GLY A 83 0.44 5.15 19.88
N SER A 84 0.53 5.20 18.55
CA SER A 84 0.71 6.42 17.75
C SER A 84 1.87 7.34 18.18
N PRO A 85 3.11 6.83 18.30
CA PRO A 85 4.26 7.59 18.78
C PRO A 85 4.60 8.84 17.97
N LEU A 86 4.23 8.90 16.69
CA LEU A 86 4.52 10.05 15.83
C LEU A 86 3.37 11.03 15.74
N ASN A 87 2.17 10.63 16.18
CA ASN A 87 0.92 11.37 16.06
C ASN A 87 0.70 11.88 14.62
N ARG A 88 1.09 11.07 13.62
CA ARG A 88 0.96 11.42 12.20
C ARG A 88 -0.21 10.63 11.60
N PRO A 89 -1.17 11.28 10.92
CA PRO A 89 -2.28 10.57 10.30
C PRO A 89 -1.80 9.67 9.14
N VAL A 90 -2.47 8.54 8.98
CA VAL A 90 -2.33 7.63 7.85
C VAL A 90 -3.72 7.16 7.42
N HIS A 91 -4.01 7.24 6.13
CA HIS A 91 -5.25 6.69 5.60
C HIS A 91 -5.10 5.20 5.40
N VAL A 92 -5.99 4.41 5.97
CA VAL A 92 -6.06 2.98 5.67
C VAL A 92 -7.25 2.78 4.75
N ILE A 93 -7.03 2.13 3.60
CA ILE A 93 -8.07 1.79 2.62
C ILE A 93 -8.04 0.28 2.38
N ASN A 94 -9.14 -0.41 2.63
CA ASN A 94 -9.29 -1.80 2.21
C ASN A 94 -9.99 -1.82 0.88
N VAL A 95 -9.46 -2.57 -0.08
CA VAL A 95 -10.14 -2.91 -1.33
C VAL A 95 -10.33 -4.42 -1.31
N ASP A 96 -11.57 -4.90 -1.20
CA ASP A 96 -11.81 -6.34 -1.08
C ASP A 96 -11.55 -7.05 -2.41
N ILE A 97 -10.52 -7.88 -2.45
CA ILE A 97 -10.05 -8.59 -3.64
C ILE A 97 -9.98 -10.07 -3.30
N LYS A 98 -10.72 -10.89 -4.05
CA LYS A 98 -10.68 -12.34 -3.88
C LYS A 98 -9.30 -12.89 -4.19
N ASP A 99 -8.86 -13.86 -3.39
CA ASP A 99 -7.52 -14.48 -3.52
C ASP A 99 -7.46 -15.47 -4.70
N ASN A 100 -7.42 -14.93 -5.92
CA ASN A 100 -7.10 -15.65 -7.14
C ASN A 100 -6.43 -14.72 -8.17
N HIS A 101 -5.80 -15.31 -9.19
CA HIS A 101 -4.99 -14.55 -10.15
C HIS A 101 -5.78 -13.54 -10.98
N GLU A 102 -7.03 -13.83 -11.32
CA GLU A 102 -7.86 -12.97 -12.19
C GLU A 102 -8.33 -11.74 -11.42
N GLU A 103 -8.91 -11.96 -10.24
CA GLU A 103 -9.39 -10.89 -9.35
C GLU A 103 -8.22 -10.04 -8.84
N ALA A 104 -7.06 -10.64 -8.56
CA ALA A 104 -5.86 -9.89 -8.19
C ALA A 104 -5.33 -8.99 -9.32
N ALA A 105 -5.50 -9.38 -10.58
CA ALA A 105 -5.11 -8.55 -11.71
C ALA A 105 -6.02 -7.32 -11.85
N VAL A 106 -7.34 -7.53 -11.74
CA VAL A 106 -8.33 -6.45 -11.77
C VAL A 106 -8.19 -5.52 -10.55
N GLY A 107 -8.10 -6.10 -9.36
CA GLY A 107 -7.88 -5.38 -8.10
C GLY A 107 -6.58 -4.56 -8.13
N GLY A 108 -5.50 -5.11 -8.69
CA GLY A 108 -4.24 -4.39 -8.87
C GLY A 108 -4.36 -3.18 -9.80
N GLN A 109 -5.19 -3.24 -10.85
CA GLN A 109 -5.48 -2.08 -11.70
C GLN A 109 -6.31 -1.03 -10.96
N GLY A 110 -7.29 -1.45 -10.18
CA GLY A 110 -8.09 -0.56 -9.32
C GLY A 110 -7.23 0.17 -8.30
N ILE A 111 -6.36 -0.55 -7.60
CA ILE A 111 -5.40 0.04 -6.64
C ILE A 111 -4.45 1.02 -7.33
N LEU A 112 -3.96 0.70 -8.54
CA LEU A 112 -3.10 1.60 -9.30
C LEU A 112 -3.82 2.91 -9.67
N ASP A 113 -5.08 2.84 -10.11
CA ASP A 113 -5.89 4.02 -10.41
C ASP A 113 -6.12 4.90 -9.17
N LEU A 114 -6.44 4.27 -8.03
CA LEU A 114 -6.59 4.95 -6.74
C LEU A 114 -5.30 5.65 -6.32
N ALA A 115 -4.18 4.92 -6.32
CA ALA A 115 -2.87 5.46 -5.98
C ALA A 115 -2.45 6.61 -6.90
N THR A 116 -2.78 6.53 -8.19
CA THR A 116 -2.51 7.61 -9.16
C THR A 116 -3.33 8.86 -8.84
N SER A 117 -4.60 8.70 -8.48
CA SER A 117 -5.49 9.81 -8.11
C SER A 117 -5.03 10.49 -6.82
N LEU A 118 -4.63 9.70 -5.81
CA LEU A 118 -4.05 10.20 -4.56
C LEU A 118 -2.71 10.91 -4.80
N ASN A 119 -1.81 10.34 -5.60
CA ASN A 119 -0.53 10.97 -5.93
C ASN A 119 -0.71 12.30 -6.66
N LYS A 120 -1.69 12.39 -7.56
CA LYS A 120 -2.04 13.64 -8.24
C LYS A 120 -2.46 14.71 -7.23
N ALA A 121 -3.36 14.39 -6.31
CA ALA A 121 -3.77 15.32 -5.26
C ALA A 121 -2.60 15.73 -4.37
N ALA A 122 -1.77 14.79 -3.93
CA ALA A 122 -0.58 15.09 -3.13
C ALA A 122 0.41 16.00 -3.89
N GLN A 123 0.59 15.80 -5.20
CA GLN A 123 1.46 16.64 -6.02
C GLN A 123 0.91 18.06 -6.15
N GLU A 124 -0.40 18.22 -6.39
CA GLU A 124 -1.06 19.53 -6.46
C GLU A 124 -0.89 20.31 -5.15
N GLU A 125 -1.04 19.64 -4.00
CA GLU A 125 -0.78 20.25 -2.69
C GLU A 125 0.70 20.62 -2.53
N ARG A 126 1.64 19.72 -2.86
CA ARG A 126 3.08 20.02 -2.83
C ARG A 126 3.46 21.22 -3.69
N ASP A 127 2.83 21.38 -4.86
CA ASP A 127 3.06 22.52 -5.75
C ASP A 127 2.48 23.82 -5.18
N ALA A 128 1.36 23.75 -4.45
CA ALA A 128 0.68 24.91 -3.87
C ALA A 128 1.37 25.46 -2.61
N ILE A 129 1.78 24.58 -1.68
CA ILE A 129 2.37 24.98 -0.38
C ILE A 129 3.88 24.77 -0.29
N GLY A 130 4.46 24.05 -1.25
CA GLY A 130 5.87 23.68 -1.30
C GLY A 130 6.15 22.34 -0.61
N ALA A 131 7.03 21.53 -1.21
CA ALA A 131 7.38 20.19 -0.71
C ALA A 131 7.86 20.19 0.75
N SER A 132 8.70 21.15 1.14
CA SER A 132 9.18 21.25 2.53
C SER A 132 8.07 21.54 3.54
N ALA A 133 6.99 22.24 3.13
CA ALA A 133 5.86 22.51 4.00
C ALA A 133 4.98 21.27 4.11
N PHE A 134 4.72 20.59 2.99
CA PHE A 134 3.94 19.35 2.93
C PHE A 134 4.57 18.20 3.73
N ASP A 135 5.89 18.00 3.56
CA ASP A 135 6.61 16.90 4.21
C ASP A 135 6.93 17.18 5.70
N ALA A 136 6.63 18.39 6.20
CA ALA A 136 6.81 18.74 7.59
C ALA A 136 5.94 17.85 8.51
N ALA A 137 6.45 17.48 9.68
CA ALA A 137 5.79 16.57 10.62
C ALA A 137 4.64 17.22 11.45
N GLY A 138 3.98 18.24 10.92
CA GLY A 138 2.85 18.91 11.59
C GLY A 138 1.51 18.34 11.14
N ALA A 139 0.53 18.20 12.04
CA ALA A 139 -0.81 17.72 11.66
C ALA A 139 -1.51 18.58 10.58
N ALA A 140 -1.10 19.84 10.42
CA ALA A 140 -1.64 20.76 9.41
C ALA A 140 -0.83 20.81 8.11
N SER A 141 0.31 20.12 8.01
CA SER A 141 1.20 20.24 6.84
C SER A 141 0.58 19.69 5.55
N ARG A 142 -0.28 18.68 5.67
CA ARG A 142 -0.92 17.98 4.55
C ARG A 142 -2.44 17.95 4.64
N SER A 143 -3.05 18.85 5.42
CA SER A 143 -4.50 18.87 5.62
C SER A 143 -5.27 19.02 4.32
N GLY A 144 -4.76 19.81 3.37
CA GLY A 144 -5.36 19.95 2.04
C GLY A 144 -5.40 18.64 1.24
N PHE A 145 -4.41 17.76 1.41
CA PHE A 145 -4.45 16.40 0.84
C PHE A 145 -5.44 15.52 1.60
N ASP A 146 -5.36 15.52 2.94
CA ASP A 146 -6.17 14.66 3.81
C ASP A 146 -7.67 14.90 3.65
N GLU A 147 -8.07 16.16 3.48
CA GLU A 147 -9.47 16.59 3.26
C GLU A 147 -10.03 16.08 1.92
N ARG A 148 -9.17 15.85 0.93
CA ARG A 148 -9.56 15.39 -0.43
C ARG A 148 -9.67 13.87 -0.54
N VAL A 149 -9.06 13.11 0.38
CA VAL A 149 -9.03 11.64 0.30
C VAL A 149 -10.43 11.01 0.23
N PRO A 150 -11.43 11.42 1.05
CA PRO A 150 -12.78 10.84 0.97
C PRO A 150 -13.46 11.06 -0.38
N GLU A 151 -13.30 12.25 -0.98
CA GLU A 151 -13.88 12.58 -2.29
C GLU A 151 -13.20 11.77 -3.40
N ILE A 152 -11.86 11.69 -3.39
CA ILE A 152 -11.08 10.88 -4.33
C ILE A 152 -11.49 9.41 -4.26
N LEU A 153 -11.69 8.87 -3.05
CA LEU A 153 -12.15 7.50 -2.87
C LEU A 153 -13.58 7.29 -3.39
N GLY A 154 -14.47 8.27 -3.20
CA GLY A 154 -15.82 8.26 -3.76
C GLY A 154 -15.83 8.20 -5.28
N GLU A 155 -15.09 9.11 -5.93
CA GLU A 155 -14.93 9.13 -7.39
C GLU A 155 -14.29 7.83 -7.91
N TRP A 156 -13.34 7.27 -7.17
CA TRP A 156 -12.73 6.00 -7.51
C TRP A 156 -13.75 4.85 -7.42
N GLN A 157 -14.60 4.82 -6.38
CA GLN A 157 -15.61 3.78 -6.19
C GLN A 157 -16.66 3.80 -7.31
N GLU A 158 -16.98 4.98 -7.86
CA GLU A 158 -17.84 5.11 -9.05
C GLU A 158 -17.21 4.49 -10.30
N ARG A 159 -15.88 4.61 -10.47
CA ARG A 159 -15.13 3.99 -11.57
C ARG A 159 -14.95 2.48 -11.37
N TRP A 160 -14.87 2.03 -10.13
CA TRP A 160 -14.64 0.63 -9.74
C TRP A 160 -15.77 0.07 -8.87
N PRO A 161 -17.02 0.01 -9.37
CA PRO A 161 -18.19 -0.35 -8.55
C PRO A 161 -18.17 -1.80 -8.03
N ASN A 162 -17.35 -2.68 -8.62
CA ASN A 162 -17.23 -4.08 -8.24
C ASN A 162 -16.05 -4.35 -7.28
N LEU A 163 -15.29 -3.33 -6.91
CA LEU A 163 -14.23 -3.41 -5.91
C LEU A 163 -14.67 -2.62 -4.69
N PRO A 164 -15.42 -3.23 -3.75
CA PRO A 164 -15.91 -2.50 -2.59
C PRO A 164 -14.72 -2.07 -1.72
N ALA A 165 -14.70 -0.81 -1.34
CA ALA A 165 -13.68 -0.26 -0.47
C ALA A 165 -14.26 0.26 0.85
N VAL A 166 -13.49 0.07 1.93
CA VAL A 166 -13.72 0.73 3.21
C VAL A 166 -12.51 1.58 3.57
N TRP A 167 -12.75 2.66 4.30
CA TRP A 167 -11.74 3.65 4.64
C TRP A 167 -11.87 4.12 6.08
N THR A 168 -10.72 4.37 6.70
CA THR A 168 -10.60 4.98 8.02
C THR A 168 -9.31 5.78 8.09
N LEU A 169 -9.28 6.69 9.06
CA LEU A 169 -8.07 7.40 9.45
C LEU A 169 -7.46 6.69 10.67
N ALA A 170 -6.16 6.42 10.62
CA ALA A 170 -5.38 5.88 11.73
C ALA A 170 -4.15 6.78 11.99
N TRP A 171 -3.36 6.46 13.03
CA TRP A 171 -2.24 7.28 13.44
C TRP A 171 -0.98 6.44 13.69
N PHE A 172 0.11 6.88 13.06
CA PHE A 172 1.48 6.44 13.30
C PHE A 172 2.07 7.05 14.57
#